data_AF-A0A8S3ZL48-F1
#
_entry.id   AF-A0A8S3ZL48-F1
#
_cell.length_a   1.000
_cell.length_b   1.000
_cell.length_c   1.000
_cell.angle_alpha   90.00
_cell.angle_beta   90.00
_cell.angle_gamma   90.00
#
_symmetry.space_group_name_H-M   'P 1'
#
loop_
_entity.id
_entity.type
_entity.pdbx_description
1 polymer ?
#
loop_
_entity_poly.entity_id
_entity_poly.type
_entity_poly.pdbx_seq_one_letter_code
_entity_poly.pdbx_strand_id
1 'polypeptide(L)'
;WCPEGASVADLGKVMFPLIYDVTTEYLGDIVVFLKAKFLDRQEGERFEEKAYKHAIQTCNQIIVEFSDSESGLDEKILYECIKFMETNLEKVVARKAFKAVYTEGSDLTSVLLSVTRSNLSDSYTSRILKFFNKLFHLAEREPGDENLRALCQSLSGLASLDKGDIQNLFTKIIKGSEGSSDNSVVRENNNLLLTLIQHIVKVKSPIGEEGVTAILKVLIPMAAPLLESGQPGDLQIFPDLMMVLQTLAGVGSGYGHVILFESAVQWLEICKSKLATKEALEAAINNEVERQGVLETLCCLLTYIGEILGALKRPSDRARSFSPLLEREPIPPSESEGEWTEDLAHDDDDSAGEDSDEETLHNKLCTFTITQKEFMNQH
;
A
#
# COMPACT_ATOMS: atom_id res chain seq x y z
N TRP A 1 -39.22 -13.74 29.49
CA TRP A 1 -38.82 -14.79 28.54
C TRP A 1 -38.32 -15.96 29.37
N CYS A 2 -39.00 -17.10 29.35
CA CYS A 2 -38.67 -18.27 30.19
C CYS A 2 -38.28 -19.44 29.25
N PRO A 3 -37.04 -19.94 29.27
CA PRO A 3 -36.55 -20.88 28.27
C PRO A 3 -36.61 -22.32 28.81
N GLU A 4 -37.75 -22.98 28.69
CA GLU A 4 -37.78 -24.45 28.69
C GLU A 4 -37.67 -25.02 27.26
N GLY A 5 -37.59 -24.16 26.25
CA GLY A 5 -37.48 -24.56 24.84
C GLY A 5 -36.80 -23.59 23.89
N ALA A 6 -36.18 -22.50 24.39
CA ALA A 6 -35.38 -21.63 23.52
C ALA A 6 -34.01 -22.29 23.32
N SER A 7 -33.64 -22.57 22.07
CA SER A 7 -32.32 -23.11 21.79
C SER A 7 -31.24 -22.06 22.07
N VAL A 8 -30.02 -22.49 22.38
CA VAL A 8 -28.87 -21.58 22.55
C VAL A 8 -28.64 -20.73 21.28
N ALA A 9 -28.97 -21.29 20.11
CA ALA A 9 -28.99 -20.57 18.84
C ALA A 9 -30.02 -19.41 18.79
N ASP A 10 -31.17 -19.54 19.47
CA ASP A 10 -32.17 -18.45 19.55
C ASP A 10 -31.73 -17.35 20.51
N LEU A 11 -30.98 -17.68 21.57
CA LEU A 11 -30.37 -16.69 22.45
C LEU A 11 -29.35 -15.85 21.68
N GLY A 12 -28.50 -16.47 20.86
CA GLY A 12 -27.54 -15.77 20.00
C GLY A 12 -28.20 -14.79 19.01
N LYS A 13 -29.38 -15.13 18.48
CA LYS A 13 -30.13 -14.22 17.58
C LYS A 13 -30.66 -12.99 18.30
N VAL A 14 -31.05 -13.11 19.57
CA VAL A 14 -31.56 -11.99 20.37
C VAL A 14 -30.42 -11.12 20.91
N MET A 15 -29.33 -11.74 21.37
CA MET A 15 -28.17 -11.01 21.89
C MET A 15 -27.50 -10.15 20.82
N PHE A 16 -27.44 -10.62 19.57
CA PHE A 16 -26.72 -9.94 18.50
C PHE A 16 -27.14 -8.48 18.27
N PRO A 17 -28.41 -8.15 17.96
CA PRO A 17 -28.83 -6.76 17.77
C PRO A 17 -28.67 -5.92 19.05
N LEU A 18 -28.79 -6.51 20.25
CA LEU A 18 -28.66 -5.77 21.51
C LEU A 18 -27.23 -5.31 21.82
N ILE A 19 -26.20 -5.89 21.19
CA ILE A 19 -24.81 -5.43 21.35
C ILE A 19 -24.50 -4.27 20.39
N TYR A 20 -25.11 -4.27 19.20
CA TYR A 20 -24.70 -3.37 18.11
C TYR A 20 -25.70 -2.25 17.82
N ASP A 21 -26.89 -2.28 18.44
CA ASP A 21 -27.81 -1.15 18.46
C ASP A 21 -27.42 -0.19 19.59
N VAL A 22 -26.97 1.01 19.21
CA VAL A 22 -26.56 2.07 20.15
C VAL A 22 -27.70 2.44 21.12
N THR A 23 -28.96 2.29 20.71
CA THR A 23 -30.11 2.56 21.58
C THR A 23 -30.25 1.54 22.70
N THR A 24 -29.48 0.44 22.64
CA THR A 24 -29.46 -0.64 23.61
C THR A 24 -28.12 -0.79 24.33
N GLU A 25 -27.23 0.21 24.24
CA GLU A 25 -25.90 0.19 24.89
C GLU A 25 -25.96 -0.15 26.39
N TYR A 26 -27.00 0.31 27.09
CA TYR A 26 -27.24 0.01 28.51
C TYR A 26 -27.43 -1.48 28.83
N LEU A 27 -27.66 -2.32 27.82
CA LEU A 27 -27.76 -3.78 27.93
C LEU A 27 -26.42 -4.49 27.67
N GLY A 28 -25.37 -3.76 27.26
CA GLY A 28 -24.09 -4.31 26.83
C GLY A 28 -23.49 -5.31 27.83
N ASP A 29 -23.33 -4.91 29.09
CA ASP A 29 -22.76 -5.76 30.14
C ASP A 29 -23.58 -7.03 30.39
N ILE A 30 -24.91 -6.90 30.34
CA ILE A 30 -25.82 -8.03 30.50
C ILE A 30 -25.62 -9.01 29.35
N VAL A 31 -25.54 -8.50 28.12
CA VAL A 31 -25.39 -9.36 26.94
C VAL A 31 -24.00 -10.02 26.91
N VAL A 32 -22.93 -9.32 27.31
CA VAL A 32 -21.59 -9.89 27.46
C VAL A 32 -21.58 -11.02 28.50
N PHE A 33 -22.23 -10.80 29.65
CA PHE A 33 -22.39 -11.84 30.66
C PHE A 33 -23.17 -13.05 30.14
N LEU A 34 -24.29 -12.83 29.44
CA LEU A 34 -25.10 -13.89 28.87
C LEU A 34 -24.33 -14.68 27.81
N LYS A 35 -23.56 -14.00 26.95
CA LYS A 35 -22.64 -14.61 25.98
C LYS A 35 -21.66 -15.55 26.70
N ALA A 36 -20.97 -15.08 27.74
CA ALA A 36 -19.99 -15.87 28.47
C ALA A 36 -20.60 -17.06 29.21
N LYS A 37 -21.85 -16.93 29.67
CA LYS A 37 -22.53 -17.96 30.46
C LYS A 37 -23.18 -19.05 29.60
N PHE A 38 -23.70 -18.72 28.43
CA PHE A 38 -24.59 -19.60 27.69
C PHE A 38 -24.07 -20.05 26.32
N LEU A 39 -23.11 -19.34 25.71
CA LEU A 39 -22.51 -19.78 24.45
C LEU A 39 -21.29 -20.66 24.74
N ASP A 40 -21.23 -21.83 24.10
CA ASP A 40 -20.01 -22.61 24.12
C ASP A 40 -18.91 -21.94 23.27
N ARG A 41 -17.71 -22.55 23.24
CA ARG A 41 -16.58 -21.98 22.48
C ARG A 41 -16.88 -21.86 20.98
N GLN A 42 -17.50 -22.86 20.36
CA GLN A 42 -17.77 -22.84 18.93
C GLN A 42 -18.88 -21.84 18.57
N GLU A 43 -19.92 -21.77 19.41
CA GLU A 43 -21.01 -20.82 19.26
C GLU A 43 -20.54 -19.38 19.53
N GLY A 44 -19.65 -19.19 20.50
CA GLY A 44 -18.98 -17.92 20.76
C GLY A 44 -18.13 -17.45 19.58
N GLU A 45 -17.32 -18.33 18.99
CA GLU A 45 -16.54 -18.03 17.77
C GLU A 45 -17.47 -17.67 16.59
N ARG A 46 -18.58 -18.39 16.40
CA ARG A 46 -19.58 -18.07 15.36
C ARG A 46 -20.28 -16.74 15.60
N PHE A 47 -20.59 -16.42 16.87
CA PHE A 47 -21.19 -15.16 17.25
C PHE A 47 -20.24 -13.99 16.94
N GLU A 48 -18.95 -14.13 17.26
CA GLU A 48 -17.92 -13.15 16.94
C GLU A 48 -17.69 -13.00 15.43
N GLU A 49 -17.65 -14.10 14.69
CA GLU A 49 -17.56 -14.06 13.22
C GLU A 49 -18.74 -13.28 12.63
N LYS A 50 -19.96 -13.54 13.11
CA LYS A 50 -21.16 -12.80 12.67
C LYS A 50 -21.07 -11.31 12.99
N ALA A 51 -20.49 -10.97 14.14
CA ALA A 51 -20.31 -9.59 14.58
C ALA A 51 -19.32 -8.86 13.68
N TYR A 52 -18.16 -9.45 13.43
CA TYR A 52 -17.20 -8.91 12.48
C TYR A 52 -17.80 -8.80 11.08
N LYS A 53 -18.57 -9.80 10.62
CA LYS A 53 -19.22 -9.76 9.30
C LYS A 53 -20.13 -8.53 9.20
N HIS A 54 -20.98 -8.31 10.20
CA HIS A 54 -21.86 -7.13 10.22
C HIS A 54 -21.07 -5.82 10.24
N ALA A 55 -20.09 -5.68 11.16
CA ALA A 55 -19.29 -4.47 11.27
C ALA A 55 -18.50 -4.15 9.98
N ILE A 56 -17.90 -5.16 9.35
CA ILE A 56 -17.15 -5.01 8.08
C ILE A 56 -18.10 -4.64 6.94
N GLN A 57 -19.29 -5.24 6.87
CA GLN A 57 -20.32 -4.88 5.88
C GLN A 57 -20.75 -3.42 6.03
N THR A 58 -21.00 -2.98 7.27
CA THR A 58 -21.35 -1.59 7.56
C THR A 58 -20.20 -0.65 7.20
N CYS A 59 -18.95 -0.96 7.57
CA CYS A 59 -17.78 -0.16 7.18
C CYS A 59 -17.67 -0.04 5.65
N ASN A 60 -17.81 -1.17 4.94
CA ASN A 60 -17.80 -1.17 3.48
C ASN A 60 -18.90 -0.29 2.90
N GLN A 61 -20.12 -0.39 3.43
CA GLN A 61 -21.25 0.40 2.97
C GLN A 61 -21.00 1.89 3.18
N ILE A 62 -20.54 2.29 4.37
CA ILE A 62 -20.19 3.67 4.69
C ILE A 62 -19.12 4.20 3.72
N ILE A 63 -18.07 3.41 3.45
CA ILE A 63 -16.97 3.81 2.57
C ILE A 63 -17.39 3.90 1.09
N VAL A 64 -18.22 2.97 0.61
CA VAL A 64 -18.51 2.88 -0.83
C VAL A 64 -19.73 3.72 -1.21
N GLU A 65 -20.78 3.70 -0.39
CA GLU A 65 -22.08 4.33 -0.68
C GLU A 65 -22.22 5.74 -0.08
N PHE A 66 -21.51 6.05 1.01
CA PHE A 66 -21.71 7.31 1.76
C PHE A 66 -20.48 8.22 1.80
N SER A 67 -19.43 7.93 1.03
CA SER A 67 -18.22 8.76 0.98
C SER A 67 -18.33 10.01 0.09
N ASP A 68 -19.43 10.15 -0.65
CA ASP A 68 -19.65 11.31 -1.50
C ASP A 68 -19.90 12.60 -0.70
N SER A 69 -19.85 13.74 -1.38
CA SER A 69 -20.11 15.04 -0.75
C SER A 69 -21.57 15.25 -0.34
N GLU A 70 -22.51 14.47 -0.90
CA GLU A 70 -23.94 14.65 -0.69
C GLU A 70 -24.42 14.00 0.62
N SER A 71 -23.69 12.99 1.11
CA SER A 71 -23.99 12.31 2.37
C SER A 71 -23.86 13.20 3.61
N GLY A 72 -23.06 14.26 3.53
CA GLY A 72 -22.71 15.12 4.68
C GLY A 72 -21.88 14.40 5.75
N LEU A 73 -21.32 13.23 5.43
CA LEU A 73 -20.52 12.44 6.37
C LEU A 73 -19.15 13.09 6.60
N ASP A 74 -18.74 13.17 7.88
CA ASP A 74 -17.39 13.62 8.24
C ASP A 74 -16.36 12.56 7.81
N GLU A 75 -15.29 12.98 7.11
CA GLU A 75 -14.18 12.12 6.67
C GLU A 75 -13.59 11.29 7.83
N LYS A 76 -13.62 11.80 9.07
CA LYS A 76 -13.17 11.06 10.27
C LYS A 76 -13.94 9.76 10.49
N ILE A 77 -15.20 9.68 10.09
CA ILE A 77 -15.99 8.45 10.19
C ILE A 77 -15.43 7.40 9.21
N LEU A 78 -15.06 7.83 8.01
CA LEU A 78 -14.40 6.95 7.03
C LEU A 78 -13.05 6.47 7.55
N TYR A 79 -12.29 7.35 8.21
CA TYR A 79 -11.03 7.01 8.85
C TYR A 79 -11.20 5.91 9.91
N GLU A 80 -12.18 6.05 10.81
CA GLU A 80 -12.46 5.05 11.84
C GLU A 80 -12.94 3.71 11.23
N CYS A 81 -13.72 3.74 10.14
CA CYS A 81 -14.11 2.52 9.41
C CYS A 81 -12.88 1.78 8.88
N ILE A 82 -11.97 2.48 8.19
CA ILE A 82 -10.75 1.87 7.63
C ILE A 82 -9.82 1.40 8.76
N LYS A 83 -9.69 2.18 9.83
CA LYS A 83 -8.88 1.83 11.01
C LYS A 83 -9.40 0.58 11.70
N PHE A 84 -10.72 0.48 11.87
CA PHE A 84 -11.36 -0.74 12.37
C PHE A 84 -11.04 -1.93 11.46
N MET A 85 -11.21 -1.79 10.14
CA MET A 85 -10.93 -2.86 9.20
C MET A 85 -9.45 -3.31 9.27
N GLU A 86 -8.52 -2.35 9.20
CA GLU A 86 -7.08 -2.58 9.21
C GLU A 86 -6.56 -3.24 10.50
N THR A 87 -7.08 -2.82 11.65
CA THR A 87 -6.68 -3.38 12.95
C THR A 87 -7.15 -4.82 13.09
N ASN A 88 -8.34 -5.13 12.57
CA ASN A 88 -8.92 -6.46 12.70
C ASN A 88 -8.45 -7.45 11.63
N LEU A 89 -7.70 -7.03 10.60
CA LEU A 89 -7.06 -7.94 9.65
C LEU A 89 -6.10 -8.95 10.30
N GLU A 90 -5.59 -8.68 11.50
CA GLU A 90 -4.70 -9.60 12.22
C GLU A 90 -5.43 -10.73 12.96
N LYS A 91 -6.74 -10.58 13.18
CA LYS A 91 -7.54 -11.56 13.93
C LYS A 91 -8.10 -12.64 13.01
N VAL A 92 -7.79 -13.91 13.28
CA VAL A 92 -8.25 -15.05 12.46
C VAL A 92 -9.77 -15.09 12.28
N VAL A 93 -10.55 -14.81 13.34
CA VAL A 93 -12.02 -14.77 13.27
C VAL A 93 -12.51 -13.65 12.35
N ALA A 94 -11.89 -12.47 12.43
CA ALA A 94 -12.23 -11.36 11.55
C ALA A 94 -11.83 -11.62 10.10
N ARG A 95 -10.70 -12.29 9.83
CA ARG A 95 -10.29 -12.70 8.47
C ARG A 95 -11.33 -13.59 7.79
N LYS A 96 -11.94 -14.54 8.52
CA LYS A 96 -13.06 -15.35 8.01
C LYS A 96 -14.25 -14.48 7.63
N ALA A 97 -14.60 -13.52 8.47
CA ALA A 97 -15.67 -12.56 8.19
C ALA A 97 -15.35 -11.69 6.98
N PHE A 98 -14.14 -11.13 6.87
CA PHE A 98 -13.66 -10.39 5.70
C PHE A 98 -13.83 -11.20 4.43
N LYS A 99 -13.34 -12.44 4.41
CA LYS A 99 -13.51 -13.36 3.27
C LYS A 99 -14.98 -13.46 2.90
N ALA A 100 -15.85 -13.78 3.84
CA ALA A 100 -17.28 -13.91 3.59
C ALA A 100 -17.89 -12.63 2.99
N VAL A 101 -17.49 -11.44 3.45
CA VAL A 101 -17.99 -10.16 2.90
C VAL A 101 -17.53 -9.94 1.45
N TYR A 102 -16.24 -10.12 1.19
CA TYR A 102 -15.62 -9.74 -0.08
C TYR A 102 -15.56 -10.85 -1.15
N THR A 103 -15.97 -12.08 -0.80
CA THR A 103 -16.14 -13.15 -1.79
C THR A 103 -17.61 -13.44 -2.12
N GLU A 104 -18.55 -13.08 -1.24
CA GLU A 104 -19.99 -13.40 -1.43
C GLU A 104 -20.84 -12.19 -1.81
N GLY A 105 -20.39 -10.95 -1.54
CA GLY A 105 -21.24 -9.77 -1.66
C GLY A 105 -20.56 -8.53 -2.23
N SER A 106 -19.54 -8.02 -1.53
CA SER A 106 -18.86 -6.76 -1.88
C SER A 106 -17.58 -7.00 -2.69
N ASP A 107 -17.13 -5.98 -3.42
CA ASP A 107 -15.85 -5.98 -4.12
C ASP A 107 -14.86 -5.07 -3.38
N LEU A 108 -13.72 -5.61 -2.95
CA LEU A 108 -12.69 -4.82 -2.26
C LEU A 108 -12.08 -3.75 -3.17
N THR A 109 -12.15 -3.93 -4.49
CA THR A 109 -11.76 -2.91 -5.48
C THR A 109 -12.58 -1.63 -5.34
N SER A 110 -13.85 -1.73 -4.93
CA SER A 110 -14.70 -0.55 -4.68
C SER A 110 -14.21 0.31 -3.50
N VAL A 111 -13.60 -0.32 -2.49
CA VAL A 111 -12.95 0.38 -1.37
C VAL A 111 -11.70 1.11 -1.84
N LEU A 112 -10.94 0.55 -2.80
CA LEU A 112 -9.81 1.27 -3.39
C LEU A 112 -10.27 2.47 -4.22
N LEU A 113 -11.37 2.30 -4.97
CA LEU A 113 -11.93 3.35 -5.81
C LEU A 113 -12.55 4.52 -5.03
N SER A 114 -12.85 4.36 -3.75
CA SER A 114 -13.32 5.48 -2.91
C SER A 114 -12.31 6.63 -2.85
N VAL A 115 -11.02 6.38 -3.11
CA VAL A 115 -9.98 7.41 -3.23
C VAL A 115 -10.31 8.45 -4.30
N THR A 116 -11.02 8.07 -5.36
CA THR A 116 -11.35 8.95 -6.49
C THR A 116 -12.37 10.04 -6.16
N ARG A 117 -12.99 9.98 -4.98
CA ARG A 117 -13.97 10.97 -4.52
C ARG A 117 -13.30 12.34 -4.35
N SER A 118 -13.82 13.34 -5.04
CA SER A 118 -13.22 14.69 -5.09
C SER A 118 -13.25 15.42 -3.75
N ASN A 119 -14.21 15.11 -2.87
CA ASN A 119 -14.35 15.69 -1.54
C ASN A 119 -13.40 15.11 -0.48
N LEU A 120 -12.72 14.01 -0.78
CA LEU A 120 -11.84 13.33 0.19
C LEU A 120 -10.40 13.79 0.05
N SER A 121 -9.73 13.89 1.20
CA SER A 121 -8.36 14.41 1.31
C SER A 121 -7.29 13.44 0.77
N ASP A 122 -6.08 13.96 0.58
CA ASP A 122 -4.92 13.13 0.26
C ASP A 122 -4.49 12.26 1.46
N SER A 123 -4.81 12.66 2.69
CA SER A 123 -4.58 11.87 3.91
C SER A 123 -5.51 10.65 3.97
N TYR A 124 -6.76 10.79 3.52
CA TYR A 124 -7.67 9.67 3.32
C TYR A 124 -7.09 8.66 2.32
N THR A 125 -6.50 9.16 1.23
CA THR A 125 -5.81 8.34 0.23
C THR A 125 -4.68 7.53 0.86
N SER A 126 -3.86 8.15 1.73
CA SER A 126 -2.81 7.45 2.48
C SER A 126 -3.38 6.31 3.32
N ARG A 127 -4.54 6.53 3.96
CA ARG A 127 -5.17 5.54 4.83
C ARG A 127 -5.65 4.31 4.06
N ILE A 128 -6.27 4.52 2.91
CA ILE A 128 -6.69 3.42 2.02
C ILE A 128 -5.46 2.63 1.53
N LEU A 129 -4.43 3.30 1.05
CA LEU A 129 -3.23 2.63 0.54
C LEU A 129 -2.49 1.85 1.65
N LYS A 130 -2.41 2.39 2.88
CA LYS A 130 -1.86 1.68 4.05
C LYS A 130 -2.64 0.41 4.37
N PHE A 131 -3.97 0.46 4.36
CA PHE A 131 -4.81 -0.72 4.54
C PHE A 131 -4.50 -1.82 3.51
N PHE A 132 -4.40 -1.48 2.23
CA PHE A 132 -4.09 -2.44 1.17
C PHE A 132 -2.67 -3.01 1.29
N ASN A 133 -1.67 -2.15 1.56
CA ASN A 133 -0.30 -2.62 1.78
C ASN A 133 -0.21 -3.55 2.99
N LYS A 134 -0.93 -3.26 4.08
CA LYS A 134 -1.00 -4.16 5.24
C LYS A 134 -1.63 -5.51 4.87
N LEU A 135 -2.72 -5.52 4.10
CA LEU A 135 -3.35 -6.77 3.63
C LEU A 135 -2.35 -7.64 2.85
N PHE A 136 -1.64 -7.07 1.88
CA PHE A 136 -0.64 -7.82 1.11
C PHE A 136 0.54 -8.27 1.96
N HIS A 137 1.03 -7.42 2.86
CA HIS A 137 2.10 -7.78 3.79
C HIS A 137 1.71 -8.96 4.68
N LEU A 138 0.49 -8.96 5.22
CA LEU A 138 -0.04 -10.08 6.02
C LEU A 138 -0.14 -11.36 5.18
N ALA A 139 -0.64 -11.28 3.95
CA ALA A 139 -0.75 -12.45 3.06
C ALA A 139 0.62 -13.05 2.71
N GLU A 140 1.67 -12.23 2.64
CA GLU A 140 3.04 -12.67 2.41
C GLU A 140 3.70 -13.26 3.64
N ARG A 141 3.44 -12.67 4.81
CA ARG A 141 3.90 -13.17 6.11
C ARG A 141 3.26 -14.52 6.44
N GLU A 142 2.02 -14.73 6.00
CA GLU A 142 1.20 -15.90 6.35
C GLU A 142 0.65 -16.61 5.08
N PRO A 143 1.52 -17.19 4.23
CA PRO A 143 1.14 -17.70 2.91
C PRO A 143 0.18 -18.90 2.94
N GLY A 144 0.00 -19.53 4.11
CA GLY A 144 -0.96 -20.61 4.33
C GLY A 144 -2.38 -20.16 4.69
N ASP A 145 -2.61 -18.87 4.96
CA ASP A 145 -3.93 -18.37 5.31
C ASP A 145 -4.81 -18.21 4.06
N GLU A 146 -5.79 -19.11 3.93
CA GLU A 146 -6.74 -19.08 2.81
C GLU A 146 -7.66 -17.85 2.80
N ASN A 147 -7.91 -17.21 3.94
CA ASN A 147 -8.75 -16.02 4.03
C ASN A 147 -8.01 -14.80 3.50
N LEU A 148 -6.76 -14.60 3.91
CA LEU A 148 -5.92 -13.53 3.36
C LEU A 148 -5.69 -13.70 1.85
N ARG A 149 -5.45 -14.95 1.41
CA ARG A 149 -5.35 -15.26 -0.01
C ARG A 149 -6.63 -14.93 -0.77
N ALA A 150 -7.80 -15.31 -0.24
CA ALA A 150 -9.09 -14.99 -0.85
C ALA A 150 -9.36 -13.48 -0.91
N LEU A 151 -8.96 -12.73 0.12
CA LEU A 151 -9.06 -11.27 0.13
C LEU A 151 -8.17 -10.63 -0.92
N CYS A 152 -6.91 -11.04 -1.03
CA CYS A 152 -6.05 -10.58 -2.11
C CYS A 152 -6.68 -10.93 -3.48
N GLN A 153 -7.30 -12.11 -3.62
CA GLN A 153 -7.98 -12.51 -4.85
C GLN A 153 -9.16 -11.60 -5.24
N SER A 154 -9.84 -10.99 -4.26
CA SER A 154 -10.91 -10.03 -4.55
C SER A 154 -10.42 -8.79 -5.32
N LEU A 155 -9.13 -8.45 -5.24
CA LEU A 155 -8.53 -7.36 -6.02
C LEU A 155 -8.27 -7.69 -7.49
N SER A 156 -8.54 -8.92 -7.94
CA SER A 156 -8.50 -9.26 -9.36
C SER A 156 -9.45 -8.38 -10.19
N GLY A 157 -10.51 -7.83 -9.58
CA GLY A 157 -11.42 -6.86 -10.19
C GLY A 157 -10.73 -5.60 -10.73
N LEU A 158 -9.55 -5.23 -10.21
CA LEU A 158 -8.78 -4.09 -10.68
C LEU A 158 -8.43 -4.17 -12.18
N ALA A 159 -8.18 -5.37 -12.70
CA ALA A 159 -7.87 -5.57 -14.12
C ALA A 159 -9.09 -5.46 -15.04
N SER A 160 -10.30 -5.54 -14.48
CA SER A 160 -11.56 -5.44 -15.21
C SER A 160 -12.24 -4.08 -15.10
N LEU A 161 -11.64 -3.13 -14.38
CA LEU A 161 -12.19 -1.78 -14.25
C LEU A 161 -12.18 -1.03 -15.58
N ASP A 162 -13.13 -0.10 -15.70
CA ASP A 162 -13.16 0.81 -16.83
C ASP A 162 -11.92 1.68 -16.88
N LYS A 163 -11.49 2.02 -18.11
CA LYS A 163 -10.30 2.85 -18.37
C LYS A 163 -10.34 4.15 -17.55
N GLY A 164 -11.50 4.79 -17.47
CA GLY A 164 -11.67 6.06 -16.76
C GLY A 164 -11.41 5.93 -15.26
N ASP A 165 -11.89 4.88 -14.63
CA ASP A 165 -11.77 4.67 -13.18
C ASP A 165 -10.31 4.43 -12.78
N ILE A 166 -9.59 3.60 -13.54
CA ILE A 166 -8.16 3.37 -13.33
C ILE A 166 -7.39 4.69 -13.52
N GLN A 167 -7.64 5.42 -14.60
CA GLN A 167 -6.92 6.67 -14.85
C GLN A 167 -7.21 7.73 -13.79
N ASN A 168 -8.46 7.83 -13.31
CA ASN A 168 -8.84 8.75 -12.24
C ASN A 168 -8.19 8.37 -10.91
N LEU A 169 -8.15 7.08 -10.57
CA LEU A 169 -7.48 6.56 -9.39
C LEU A 169 -6.00 6.95 -9.36
N PHE A 170 -5.27 6.65 -10.43
CA PHE A 170 -3.84 6.98 -10.49
C PHE A 170 -3.60 8.49 -10.59
N THR A 171 -4.47 9.24 -11.28
CA THR A 171 -4.37 10.70 -11.32
C THR A 171 -4.53 11.31 -9.92
N LYS A 172 -5.55 10.89 -9.17
CA LYS A 172 -5.78 11.36 -7.80
C LYS A 172 -4.61 11.04 -6.88
N ILE A 173 -4.06 9.84 -6.96
CA ILE A 173 -2.93 9.43 -6.11
C ILE A 173 -1.65 10.21 -6.48
N ILE A 174 -1.32 10.28 -7.78
CA ILE A 174 -0.05 10.85 -8.24
C ILE A 174 -0.06 12.38 -8.19
N LYS A 175 -1.15 13.02 -8.59
CA LYS A 175 -1.27 14.49 -8.61
C LYS A 175 -1.74 15.06 -7.26
N GLY A 176 -2.42 14.27 -6.44
CA GLY A 176 -3.13 14.75 -5.26
C GLY A 176 -4.41 15.52 -5.60
N SER A 177 -5.01 16.11 -4.57
CA SER A 177 -6.26 16.87 -4.67
C SER A 177 -6.01 18.29 -5.22
N GLU A 178 -6.92 18.80 -6.04
CA GLU A 178 -6.82 20.17 -6.55
C GLU A 178 -7.00 21.19 -5.41
N GLY A 179 -6.00 22.07 -5.21
CA GLY A 179 -6.12 23.26 -4.35
C GLY A 179 -5.87 23.07 -2.84
N SER A 180 -5.58 21.85 -2.36
CA SER A 180 -5.33 21.58 -0.93
C SER A 180 -4.27 20.50 -0.66
N SER A 181 -3.51 20.10 -1.68
CA SER A 181 -2.54 19.01 -1.59
C SER A 181 -1.28 19.42 -0.81
N ASP A 182 -0.98 18.69 0.26
CA ASP A 182 0.32 18.74 0.91
C ASP A 182 1.29 17.86 0.12
N ASN A 183 2.31 18.48 -0.50
CA ASN A 183 3.32 17.79 -1.30
C ASN A 183 3.99 16.62 -0.55
N SER A 184 4.09 16.69 0.78
CA SER A 184 4.65 15.60 1.58
C SER A 184 3.73 14.37 1.61
N VAL A 185 2.42 14.60 1.76
CA VAL A 185 1.38 13.56 1.77
C VAL A 185 1.22 12.93 0.39
N VAL A 186 1.23 13.73 -0.68
CA VAL A 186 1.19 13.20 -2.06
C VAL A 186 2.41 12.32 -2.34
N ARG A 187 3.61 12.73 -1.90
CA ARG A 187 4.82 11.91 -2.04
C ARG A 187 4.73 10.61 -1.24
N GLU A 188 4.17 10.65 -0.03
CA GLU A 188 3.90 9.43 0.75
C GLU A 188 2.93 8.51 -0.01
N ASN A 189 1.85 9.06 -0.56
CA ASN A 189 0.89 8.31 -1.37
C ASN A 189 1.54 7.65 -2.58
N ASN A 190 2.46 8.33 -3.27
CA ASN A 190 3.21 7.77 -4.40
C ASN A 190 4.09 6.58 -3.96
N ASN A 191 4.74 6.67 -2.81
CA ASN A 191 5.52 5.56 -2.24
C ASN A 191 4.63 4.36 -1.83
N LEU A 192 3.48 4.65 -1.21
CA LEU A 192 2.50 3.63 -0.83
C LEU A 192 1.90 2.94 -2.07
N LEU A 193 1.61 3.70 -3.12
CA LEU A 193 1.17 3.17 -4.42
C LEU A 193 2.23 2.27 -5.03
N LEU A 194 3.50 2.70 -5.06
CA LEU A 194 4.58 1.85 -5.59
C LEU A 194 4.70 0.55 -4.80
N THR A 195 4.58 0.58 -3.47
CA THR A 195 4.54 -0.63 -2.64
C THR A 195 3.38 -1.54 -3.04
N LEU A 196 2.19 -0.97 -3.24
CA LEU A 196 1.01 -1.72 -3.66
C LEU A 196 1.22 -2.37 -5.04
N ILE A 197 1.75 -1.63 -6.01
CA ILE A 197 2.07 -2.15 -7.34
C ILE A 197 3.12 -3.26 -7.25
N GLN A 198 4.15 -3.10 -6.41
CA GLN A 198 5.16 -4.14 -6.19
C GLN A 198 4.56 -5.45 -5.68
N HIS A 199 3.50 -5.41 -4.86
CA HIS A 199 2.75 -6.61 -4.47
C HIS A 199 1.93 -7.18 -5.64
N ILE A 200 1.30 -6.32 -6.43
CA ILE A 200 0.47 -6.68 -7.58
C ILE A 200 1.27 -7.33 -8.72
N VAL A 201 2.53 -6.97 -8.93
CA VAL A 201 3.36 -7.52 -10.02
C VAL A 201 4.08 -8.82 -9.64
N LYS A 202 3.96 -9.30 -8.40
CA LYS A 202 4.57 -10.58 -7.99
C LYS A 202 3.98 -11.74 -8.78
N VAL A 203 4.79 -12.78 -9.00
CA VAL A 203 4.40 -13.98 -9.77
C VAL A 203 3.15 -14.67 -9.22
N LYS A 204 2.94 -14.63 -7.90
CA LYS A 204 1.76 -15.23 -7.23
C LYS A 204 0.58 -14.26 -7.11
N SER A 205 0.64 -13.11 -7.76
CA SER A 205 -0.40 -12.10 -7.70
C SER A 205 -1.72 -12.65 -8.27
N PRO A 206 -2.86 -12.34 -7.63
CA PRO A 206 -4.17 -12.74 -8.11
C PRO A 206 -4.60 -12.05 -9.39
N ILE A 207 -3.98 -10.92 -9.75
CA ILE A 207 -4.29 -10.17 -10.98
C ILE A 207 -3.66 -10.84 -12.21
N GLY A 208 -2.51 -11.51 -12.03
CA GLY A 208 -1.78 -12.18 -13.10
C GLY A 208 -1.14 -11.24 -14.12
N GLU A 209 -0.28 -11.80 -14.98
CA GLU A 209 0.46 -11.04 -16.00
C GLU A 209 -0.46 -10.30 -16.99
N GLU A 210 -1.53 -10.96 -17.44
CA GLU A 210 -2.48 -10.36 -18.39
C GLU A 210 -3.23 -9.17 -17.79
N GLY A 211 -3.70 -9.29 -16.53
CA GLY A 211 -4.40 -8.22 -15.84
C GLY A 211 -3.50 -7.02 -15.55
N VAL A 212 -2.26 -7.26 -15.10
CA VAL A 212 -1.27 -6.19 -14.89
C VAL A 212 -0.92 -5.51 -16.22
N THR A 213 -0.79 -6.27 -17.30
CA THR A 213 -0.55 -5.72 -18.64
C THR A 213 -1.74 -4.88 -19.12
N ALA A 214 -2.98 -5.25 -18.80
CA ALA A 214 -4.17 -4.47 -19.10
C ALA A 214 -4.14 -3.11 -18.38
N ILE A 215 -3.81 -3.09 -17.08
CA ILE A 215 -3.64 -1.86 -16.30
C ILE A 215 -2.53 -0.99 -16.90
N LEU A 216 -1.38 -1.57 -17.25
CA LEU A 216 -0.28 -0.86 -17.90
C LEU A 216 -0.74 -0.15 -19.19
N LYS A 217 -1.45 -0.87 -20.07
CA LYS A 217 -1.97 -0.31 -21.33
C LYS A 217 -2.97 0.83 -21.12
N VAL A 218 -3.74 0.80 -20.03
CA VAL A 218 -4.66 1.87 -19.64
C VAL A 218 -3.92 3.11 -19.16
N LEU A 219 -2.80 2.94 -18.44
CA LEU A 219 -2.03 4.05 -17.86
C LEU A 219 -1.06 4.71 -18.85
N ILE A 220 -0.49 3.98 -19.81
CA ILE A 220 0.44 4.52 -20.82
C ILE A 220 -0.11 5.81 -21.50
N PRO A 221 -1.37 5.87 -21.96
CA PRO A 221 -1.93 7.08 -22.56
C PRO A 221 -1.97 8.32 -21.66
N MET A 222 -1.78 8.20 -20.34
CA MET A 222 -1.72 9.35 -19.42
C MET A 222 -0.43 10.15 -19.57
N ALA A 223 0.64 9.55 -20.08
CA ALA A 223 1.96 10.18 -20.11
C ALA A 223 2.09 11.27 -21.19
N ALA A 224 1.58 11.02 -22.41
CA ALA A 224 1.72 11.98 -23.51
C ALA A 224 1.10 13.36 -23.20
N PRO A 225 -0.12 13.48 -22.64
CA PRO A 225 -0.69 14.78 -22.26
C PRO A 225 0.15 15.57 -21.25
N LEU A 226 0.77 14.89 -20.28
CA LEU A 226 1.67 15.53 -19.30
C LEU A 226 2.90 16.13 -19.98
N LEU A 227 3.46 15.38 -20.94
CA LEU A 227 4.61 15.83 -21.71
C LEU A 227 4.24 16.94 -22.68
N GLU A 228 3.06 16.88 -23.31
CA GLU A 228 2.57 17.83 -24.31
C GLU A 228 2.15 19.16 -23.69
N SER A 229 1.57 19.18 -22.49
CA SER A 229 1.21 20.43 -21.80
C SER A 229 2.44 21.30 -21.57
N GLY A 230 3.57 20.66 -21.21
CA GLY A 230 4.83 21.33 -20.89
C GLY A 230 4.76 22.22 -19.66
N GLN A 231 3.69 22.11 -18.87
CA GLN A 231 3.54 22.88 -17.64
C GLN A 231 4.44 22.27 -16.57
N PRO A 232 5.13 23.09 -15.76
CA PRO A 232 6.03 22.61 -14.71
C PRO A 232 5.42 21.55 -13.79
N GLY A 233 4.17 21.74 -13.36
CA GLY A 233 3.47 20.77 -12.50
C GLY A 233 3.29 19.42 -13.17
N ASP A 234 2.81 19.38 -14.43
CA ASP A 234 2.63 18.12 -15.16
C ASP A 234 3.95 17.39 -15.45
N LEU A 235 5.02 18.15 -15.71
CA LEU A 235 6.36 17.58 -15.93
C LEU A 235 6.98 17.02 -14.65
N GLN A 236 6.68 17.60 -13.48
CA GLN A 236 7.10 17.06 -12.18
C GLN A 236 6.34 15.78 -11.81
N ILE A 237 5.12 15.62 -12.30
CA ILE A 237 4.29 14.42 -12.11
C ILE A 237 4.77 13.24 -12.98
N PHE A 238 5.34 13.53 -14.15
CA PHE A 238 5.71 12.49 -15.12
C PHE A 238 6.67 11.42 -14.57
N PRO A 239 7.76 11.75 -13.84
CA PRO A 239 8.63 10.75 -13.22
C PRO A 239 7.90 9.76 -12.31
N ASP A 240 6.94 10.22 -11.51
CA ASP A 240 6.16 9.36 -10.61
C ASP A 240 5.28 8.37 -11.40
N LEU A 241 4.60 8.85 -12.44
CA LEU A 241 3.86 7.98 -13.37
C LEU A 241 4.82 6.98 -14.03
N MET A 242 6.00 7.41 -14.46
CA MET A 242 6.97 6.55 -15.12
C MET A 242 7.45 5.42 -14.19
N MET A 243 7.69 5.69 -12.90
CA MET A 243 8.04 4.64 -11.92
C MET A 243 6.96 3.57 -11.80
N VAL A 244 5.68 3.98 -11.78
CA VAL A 244 4.54 3.06 -11.76
C VAL A 244 4.51 2.21 -13.04
N LEU A 245 4.62 2.85 -14.21
CA LEU A 245 4.60 2.16 -15.51
C LEU A 245 5.75 1.14 -15.63
N GLN A 246 6.96 1.52 -15.20
CA GLN A 246 8.12 0.63 -15.19
C GLN A 246 7.90 -0.59 -14.29
N THR A 247 7.34 -0.36 -13.10
CA THR A 247 7.08 -1.44 -12.14
C THR A 247 6.04 -2.41 -12.70
N LEU A 248 4.93 -1.91 -13.26
CA LEU A 248 3.91 -2.71 -13.94
C LEU A 248 4.47 -3.47 -15.15
N ALA A 249 5.36 -2.86 -15.92
CA ALA A 249 5.99 -3.47 -17.09
C ALA A 249 6.91 -4.66 -16.74
N GLY A 250 7.41 -4.71 -15.51
CA GLY A 250 8.28 -5.77 -14.99
C GLY A 250 7.59 -7.10 -14.68
N VAL A 251 6.27 -7.21 -14.90
CA VAL A 251 5.54 -8.46 -14.66
C VAL A 251 5.89 -9.54 -15.70
N GLY A 252 6.07 -10.77 -15.23
CA GLY A 252 6.08 -11.98 -16.06
C GLY A 252 7.16 -12.02 -17.13
N SER A 253 6.74 -12.20 -18.38
CA SER A 253 7.61 -12.45 -19.54
C SER A 253 8.43 -11.24 -20.01
N GLY A 254 8.16 -10.05 -19.47
CA GLY A 254 8.74 -8.78 -19.94
C GLY A 254 8.01 -8.20 -21.16
N TYR A 255 6.89 -8.77 -21.59
CA TYR A 255 6.05 -8.20 -22.65
C TYR A 255 5.60 -6.77 -22.35
N GLY A 256 5.35 -6.44 -21.08
CA GLY A 256 5.05 -5.07 -20.64
C GLY A 256 6.14 -4.07 -21.01
N HIS A 257 7.42 -4.44 -20.91
CA HIS A 257 8.54 -3.58 -21.32
C HIS A 257 8.56 -3.34 -22.83
N VAL A 258 8.11 -4.28 -23.66
CA VAL A 258 8.03 -4.06 -25.12
C VAL A 258 7.06 -2.91 -25.44
N ILE A 259 5.87 -2.94 -24.81
CA ILE A 259 4.83 -1.92 -24.99
C ILE A 259 5.29 -0.55 -24.45
N LEU A 260 5.86 -0.55 -23.24
CA LEU A 260 6.32 0.68 -22.59
C LEU A 260 7.51 1.29 -23.33
N PHE A 261 8.44 0.48 -23.86
CA PHE A 261 9.58 0.96 -24.64
C PHE A 261 9.14 1.65 -25.93
N GLU A 262 8.20 1.08 -26.67
CA GLU A 262 7.64 1.71 -27.88
C GLU A 262 7.05 3.09 -27.58
N SER A 263 6.34 3.21 -26.46
CA SER A 263 5.75 4.46 -26.00
C SER A 263 6.81 5.47 -25.52
N ALA A 264 7.82 4.99 -24.77
CA ALA A 264 8.90 5.83 -24.25
C ALA A 264 9.74 6.48 -25.35
N VAL A 265 9.96 5.80 -26.47
CA VAL A 265 10.64 6.38 -27.64
C VAL A 265 9.82 7.51 -28.26
N GLN A 266 8.50 7.36 -28.34
CA GLN A 266 7.61 8.44 -28.82
C GLN A 266 7.62 9.64 -27.88
N TRP A 267 7.59 9.40 -26.57
CA TRP A 267 7.67 10.43 -25.55
C TRP A 267 9.00 11.20 -25.58
N LEU A 268 10.11 10.50 -25.85
CA LEU A 268 11.41 11.15 -26.01
C LEU A 268 11.42 12.12 -27.20
N GLU A 269 10.75 11.79 -28.31
CA GLU A 269 10.61 12.70 -29.44
C GLU A 269 9.76 13.94 -29.09
N ILE A 270 8.71 13.78 -28.27
CA ILE A 270 7.95 14.93 -27.73
C ILE A 270 8.88 15.84 -26.94
N CYS A 271 9.65 15.31 -25.98
CA CYS A 271 10.57 16.11 -25.17
C CYS A 271 11.66 16.79 -26.02
N LYS A 272 12.23 16.06 -27.00
CA LYS A 272 13.24 16.58 -27.93
C LYS A 272 12.71 17.75 -28.75
N SER A 273 11.48 17.67 -29.25
CA SER A 273 10.85 18.77 -30.00
C SER A 273 10.76 20.06 -29.17
N LYS A 274 10.53 19.93 -27.86
CA LYS A 274 10.44 21.06 -26.92
C LYS A 274 11.79 21.68 -26.55
N LEU A 275 12.88 20.95 -26.77
CA LEU A 275 14.25 21.39 -26.54
C LEU A 275 15.03 21.67 -27.84
N ALA A 276 14.34 21.75 -28.97
CA ALA A 276 15.00 21.89 -30.27
C ALA A 276 15.71 23.23 -30.45
N THR A 277 15.32 24.27 -29.71
CA THR A 277 15.99 25.58 -29.76
C THR A 277 17.03 25.71 -28.66
N LYS A 278 18.11 26.44 -28.95
CA LYS A 278 19.20 26.67 -28.00
C LYS A 278 18.69 27.37 -26.73
N GLU A 279 17.80 28.33 -26.89
CA GLU A 279 17.19 29.09 -25.82
C GLU A 279 16.36 28.18 -24.90
N ALA A 280 15.57 27.27 -25.48
CA ALA A 280 14.78 26.31 -24.70
C ALA A 280 15.65 25.31 -23.93
N LEU A 281 16.76 24.89 -24.53
CA LEU A 281 17.74 24.02 -23.89
C LEU A 281 18.46 24.75 -22.74
N GLU A 282 18.91 25.98 -22.95
CA GLU A 282 19.55 26.80 -21.91
C GLU A 282 18.58 27.08 -20.76
N ALA A 283 17.33 27.41 -21.04
CA ALA A 283 16.29 27.61 -20.03
C ALA A 283 16.02 26.34 -19.19
N ALA A 284 16.00 25.16 -19.83
CA ALA A 284 15.87 23.89 -19.12
C ALA A 284 17.11 23.56 -18.27
N ILE A 285 18.32 23.84 -18.79
CA ILE A 285 19.59 23.63 -18.05
C ILE A 285 19.67 24.55 -16.83
N ASN A 286 19.23 25.80 -16.98
CA ASN A 286 19.19 26.77 -15.88
C ASN A 286 18.02 26.54 -14.92
N ASN A 287 17.19 25.52 -15.17
CA ASN A 287 16.00 25.17 -14.40
C ASN A 287 15.06 26.37 -14.19
N GLU A 288 14.83 27.13 -15.26
CA GLU A 288 13.89 28.25 -15.24
C GLU A 288 12.48 27.77 -14.90
N VAL A 289 11.69 28.60 -14.22
CA VAL A 289 10.36 28.26 -13.69
C VAL A 289 9.46 27.66 -14.77
N GLU A 290 9.45 28.21 -15.98
CA GLU A 290 8.62 27.75 -17.10
C GLU A 290 9.03 26.38 -17.67
N ARG A 291 10.24 25.91 -17.36
CA ARG A 291 10.83 24.66 -17.86
C ARG A 291 11.22 23.69 -16.73
N GLN A 292 10.78 23.96 -15.51
CA GLN A 292 11.04 23.10 -14.37
C GLN A 292 10.45 21.70 -14.60
N GLY A 293 11.20 20.66 -14.21
CA GLY A 293 10.82 19.25 -14.41
C GLY A 293 11.17 18.64 -15.78
N VAL A 294 11.54 19.45 -16.79
CA VAL A 294 11.93 18.94 -18.13
C VAL A 294 13.15 18.02 -18.05
N LEU A 295 14.19 18.41 -17.31
CA LEU A 295 15.42 17.60 -17.19
C LEU A 295 15.16 16.30 -16.43
N GLU A 296 14.39 16.32 -15.35
CA GLU A 296 14.03 15.13 -14.57
C GLU A 296 13.26 14.13 -15.43
N THR A 297 12.29 14.63 -16.20
CA THR A 297 11.53 13.86 -17.20
C THR A 297 12.43 13.24 -18.27
N LEU A 298 13.37 14.01 -18.83
CA LEU A 298 14.30 13.48 -19.84
C LEU A 298 15.25 12.44 -19.25
N CYS A 299 15.79 12.72 -18.06
CA CYS A 299 16.66 11.79 -17.35
C CYS A 299 15.92 10.47 -17.07
N CYS A 300 14.67 10.50 -16.61
CA CYS A 300 13.92 9.27 -16.34
C CYS A 300 13.63 8.46 -17.62
N LEU A 301 13.27 9.13 -18.72
CA LEU A 301 13.07 8.50 -20.03
C LEU A 301 14.35 7.87 -20.57
N LEU A 302 15.45 8.63 -20.59
CA LEU A 302 16.74 8.17 -21.11
C LEU A 302 17.33 7.04 -20.27
N THR A 303 17.16 7.11 -18.94
CA THR A 303 17.57 6.04 -18.02
C THR A 303 16.83 4.75 -18.36
N TYR A 304 15.50 4.81 -18.45
CA TYR A 304 14.69 3.64 -18.81
C TYR A 304 15.05 3.05 -20.18
N ILE A 305 15.13 3.89 -21.22
CA ILE A 305 15.51 3.44 -22.57
C ILE A 305 16.90 2.83 -22.57
N GLY A 306 17.85 3.46 -21.86
CA GLY A 306 19.22 2.97 -21.69
C GLY A 306 19.29 1.62 -20.98
N GLU A 307 18.49 1.41 -19.93
CA GLU A 307 18.38 0.14 -19.20
C GLU A 307 17.85 -0.98 -20.10
N ILE A 308 16.79 -0.74 -20.87
CA ILE A 308 16.23 -1.73 -21.79
C ILE A 308 17.23 -2.08 -22.90
N LEU A 309 17.84 -1.07 -23.55
CA LEU A 309 18.86 -1.29 -24.58
C LEU A 309 20.09 -2.01 -24.00
N GLY A 310 20.48 -1.67 -22.78
CA GLY A 310 21.56 -2.32 -22.05
C GLY A 310 21.26 -3.79 -21.74
N ALA A 311 20.03 -4.11 -21.34
CA ALA A 311 19.57 -5.48 -21.10
C ALA A 311 19.56 -6.30 -22.41
N LEU A 312 19.14 -5.72 -23.53
CA LEU A 312 19.13 -6.36 -24.84
C LEU A 312 20.55 -6.58 -25.41
N LYS A 313 21.49 -5.68 -25.13
CA LYS A 313 22.87 -5.75 -25.62
C LYS A 313 23.70 -6.83 -24.94
N ARG A 314 23.27 -7.38 -23.78
CA ARG A 314 24.00 -8.46 -23.09
C ARG A 314 24.13 -9.65 -24.06
N PRO A 315 25.32 -9.94 -24.62
CA PRO A 315 25.46 -11.05 -25.55
C PRO A 315 25.18 -12.34 -24.79
N SER A 316 24.50 -13.28 -25.46
CA SER A 316 24.21 -14.64 -24.99
C SER A 316 25.44 -15.46 -24.54
N ASP A 317 26.65 -14.90 -24.63
CA ASP A 317 27.95 -15.56 -24.43
C ASP A 317 28.59 -15.39 -23.04
N ARG A 318 27.87 -14.82 -22.05
CA ARG A 318 28.35 -14.81 -20.65
C ARG A 318 27.38 -15.48 -19.69
N ALA A 319 27.10 -16.75 -19.96
CA ALA A 319 26.87 -17.73 -18.90
C ALA A 319 28.21 -18.09 -18.21
N ARG A 320 28.89 -17.08 -17.63
CA ARG A 320 29.99 -17.26 -16.67
C ARG A 320 29.91 -16.12 -15.66
N SER A 321 29.37 -16.49 -14.49
CA SER A 321 29.60 -15.92 -13.16
C SER A 321 30.32 -14.57 -13.14
N PHE A 322 29.62 -13.49 -12.75
CA PHE A 322 30.06 -12.50 -11.77
C PHE A 322 28.88 -11.58 -11.39
N SER A 323 28.92 -11.13 -10.13
CA SER A 323 27.86 -10.54 -9.31
C SER A 323 26.98 -9.44 -9.93
N PRO A 324 25.72 -9.31 -9.48
CA PRO A 324 24.88 -8.17 -9.82
C PRO A 324 25.50 -6.89 -9.25
N LEU A 325 25.88 -5.96 -10.13
CA LEU A 325 26.07 -4.56 -9.77
C LEU A 325 24.67 -3.94 -9.62
N LEU A 326 24.42 -3.43 -8.42
CA LEU A 326 23.14 -2.97 -7.85
C LEU A 326 22.29 -4.03 -7.15
N GLU A 327 22.91 -4.83 -6.28
CA GLU A 327 22.32 -4.93 -4.93
C GLU A 327 22.47 -3.53 -4.31
N ARG A 328 21.40 -2.73 -4.40
CA ARG A 328 21.04 -1.98 -3.20
C ARG A 328 20.79 -3.08 -2.20
N GLU A 329 21.74 -3.32 -1.29
CA GLU A 329 21.52 -4.21 -0.17
C GLU A 329 20.10 -3.93 0.33
N PRO A 330 19.22 -4.94 0.48
CA PRO A 330 18.13 -4.75 1.39
C PRO A 330 18.84 -4.39 2.68
N ILE A 331 18.73 -3.13 3.10
CA ILE A 331 19.01 -2.75 4.47
C ILE A 331 18.32 -3.87 5.25
N PRO A 332 19.04 -4.69 6.04
CA PRO A 332 18.36 -5.61 6.92
C PRO A 332 17.29 -4.77 7.63
N PRO A 333 16.14 -5.30 8.03
CA PRO A 333 15.32 -4.56 8.98
C PRO A 333 16.17 -4.40 10.24
N SER A 334 17.04 -3.39 10.26
CA SER A 334 17.44 -2.72 11.46
C SER A 334 16.11 -2.40 12.06
N GLU A 335 15.91 -2.93 13.26
CA GLU A 335 14.91 -2.53 14.23
C GLU A 335 15.02 -1.00 14.37
N SER A 336 14.51 -0.30 13.37
CA SER A 336 14.16 1.10 13.42
C SER A 336 12.75 1.05 13.94
N GLU A 337 12.66 0.83 15.25
CA GLU A 337 11.50 1.23 16.04
C GLU A 337 11.30 2.73 15.78
N GLY A 338 10.50 3.02 14.76
CA GLY A 338 9.95 4.33 14.47
C GLY A 338 8.48 4.30 14.85
N GLU A 339 8.24 4.29 16.16
CA GLU A 339 7.34 5.24 16.82
C GLU A 339 6.03 5.56 16.06
N TRP A 340 5.08 4.64 16.12
CA TRP A 340 3.66 4.89 15.79
C TRP A 340 2.75 4.64 16.99
N THR A 341 3.20 5.05 18.18
CA THR A 341 2.37 5.10 19.38
C THR A 341 2.69 6.36 20.16
N GLU A 342 1.92 7.42 19.94
CA GLU A 342 1.66 8.41 20.96
C GLU A 342 0.14 8.54 21.13
N ASP A 343 -0.26 8.77 22.38
CA ASP A 343 -1.62 8.90 22.93
C ASP A 343 -2.39 7.61 23.28
N LEU A 344 -1.92 6.95 24.35
CA LEU A 344 -2.84 6.44 25.37
C LEU A 344 -2.35 6.89 26.74
N ALA A 345 -3.14 7.76 27.36
CA ALA A 345 -2.98 8.25 28.72
C ALA A 345 -2.89 7.12 29.76
N HIS A 346 -1.91 7.21 30.67
CA HIS A 346 -2.12 6.79 32.05
C HIS A 346 -1.18 7.55 33.00
N ASP A 347 -1.79 8.23 33.95
CA ASP A 347 -1.19 8.74 35.19
C ASP A 347 -0.73 7.58 36.09
N ASP A 348 0.01 7.97 37.13
CA ASP A 348 0.35 7.25 38.37
C ASP A 348 1.76 6.60 38.48
N ASP A 349 2.64 7.44 39.05
CA ASP A 349 3.30 7.27 40.35
C ASP A 349 4.48 6.28 40.58
N ASP A 350 5.40 6.82 41.37
CA ASP A 350 6.45 6.18 42.20
C ASP A 350 7.75 5.61 41.60
N SER A 351 8.71 6.52 41.55
CA SER A 351 10.12 6.37 41.96
C SER A 351 10.36 5.37 43.12
N ALA A 352 11.32 4.45 42.94
CA ALA A 352 12.55 4.30 43.75
C ALA A 352 13.17 2.89 43.63
N GLY A 353 14.51 2.81 43.62
CA GLY A 353 15.23 1.66 44.18
C GLY A 353 16.27 1.01 43.28
N GLU A 354 17.53 1.22 43.63
CA GLU A 354 18.77 0.64 43.10
C GLU A 354 18.93 -0.85 43.46
N ASP A 355 19.69 -1.59 42.64
CA ASP A 355 20.76 -2.56 43.00
C ASP A 355 21.01 -3.51 41.80
N SER A 356 22.15 -3.45 41.10
CA SER A 356 23.51 -3.87 41.47
C SER A 356 23.80 -5.34 41.17
N ASP A 357 24.71 -5.52 40.20
CA ASP A 357 25.66 -6.61 39.90
C ASP A 357 25.24 -8.08 40.02
N GLU A 358 25.40 -8.86 38.93
CA GLU A 358 26.17 -10.12 38.95
C GLU A 358 26.73 -10.49 37.56
N GLU A 359 27.99 -10.89 37.55
CA GLU A 359 28.81 -11.23 36.39
C GLU A 359 28.35 -12.50 35.66
N THR A 360 28.40 -12.52 34.32
CA THR A 360 28.71 -13.76 33.59
C THR A 360 29.46 -13.43 32.30
N LEU A 361 30.77 -13.22 32.44
CA LEU A 361 31.75 -13.23 31.34
C LEU A 361 32.00 -14.68 30.92
N HIS A 362 31.64 -15.09 29.69
CA HIS A 362 32.38 -16.09 28.88
C HIS A 362 31.84 -16.18 27.44
N ASN A 363 32.49 -15.46 26.50
CA ASN A 363 33.06 -16.01 25.27
C ASN A 363 33.63 -14.88 24.39
N LYS A 364 34.95 -14.71 24.46
CA LYS A 364 35.73 -13.78 23.63
C LYS A 364 35.95 -14.40 22.24
N LEU A 365 35.33 -13.83 21.20
CA LEU A 365 35.83 -13.95 19.83
C LEU A 365 36.90 -12.88 19.62
N CYS A 366 38.11 -13.33 19.30
CA CYS A 366 39.30 -12.52 19.12
C CYS A 366 39.37 -11.98 17.68
N THR A 367 39.34 -10.65 17.50
CA THR A 367 39.74 -10.00 16.25
C THR A 367 40.79 -8.95 16.57
N PHE A 368 42.06 -9.28 16.34
CA PHE A 368 43.16 -8.32 16.43
C PHE A 368 43.93 -8.32 15.10
N THR A 369 43.79 -7.25 14.31
CA THR A 369 44.75 -6.92 13.26
C THR A 369 45.00 -5.41 13.30
N ILE A 370 45.92 -4.98 14.16
CA ILE A 370 46.60 -3.69 14.02
C ILE A 370 48.07 -3.93 14.35
N THR A 371 48.93 -3.90 13.33
CA THR A 371 50.38 -3.79 13.49
C THR A 371 50.82 -2.48 12.87
N GLN A 372 51.25 -1.53 13.70
CA GLN A 372 51.94 -0.31 13.28
C GLN A 372 53.19 -0.10 14.15
N LYS A 373 54.35 -0.05 13.47
CA LYS A 373 55.63 0.63 13.80
C LYS A 373 56.35 0.25 15.12
N GLU A 374 57.69 0.21 15.27
CA GLU A 374 58.86 0.66 14.52
C GLU A 374 60.14 0.08 15.19
N PHE A 375 61.22 -0.10 14.39
CA PHE A 375 62.68 -0.12 14.66
C PHE A 375 63.26 -0.84 15.92
N MET A 376 64.46 -1.45 15.96
CA MET A 376 65.75 -1.12 15.35
C MET A 376 66.78 -2.25 15.62
N ASN A 377 67.83 -2.31 14.78
CA ASN A 377 69.21 -2.78 15.03
C ASN A 377 69.58 -4.28 15.02
N GLN A 378 70.31 -4.66 13.97
CA GLN A 378 71.67 -5.26 13.93
C GLN A 378 71.87 -5.68 12.45
N HIS A 379 72.89 -5.29 11.68
CA HIS A 379 74.29 -4.99 11.98
C HIS A 379 74.90 -4.11 10.88
#